data_AF-A0A3N6S7Z0-F1
#
_entry.id   AF-A0A3N6S7Z0-F1
#
_cell.length_a   1.000
_cell.length_b   1.000
_cell.length_c   1.000
_cell.angle_alpha   90.00
_cell.angle_beta   90.00
_cell.angle_gamma   90.00
#
_symmetry.space_group_name_H-M   'P 1'
#
loop_
_entity.id
_entity.type
_entity.pdbx_description
1 polymer ?
#
loop_
_entity_poly.entity_id
_entity_poly.type
_entity_poly.pdbx_seq_one_letter_code
_entity_poly.pdbx_strand_id
1 'polypeptide(L)'
;MEENTVDHRLPERLFATDRFPRHRLNIYSRPNILAFVRHVLRYSPAFGKIRESSFRKLFDLPTRQIPVSCKLIDNLLSRQLLCNQEYTLWSVFGKDPLRFSLEEFGTISGLNCGVFPEGYEAPDHNRKGSNKQKVAHKDPLWQKIIGKYNNITIAELAAELENDKQMDEWRRIRLALIIIVDKVLIASQQIHRRTLRYVHMLEDVMLSLNSPRSVNLSCTPYAA
;
A
#
# COMPACT_ATOMS: atom_id res chain seq x y z
N MET A 1 9.34 -42.77 14.31
CA MET A 1 8.84 -41.74 13.37
C MET A 1 7.33 -41.85 13.42
N GLU A 2 6.69 -41.02 14.23
CA GLU A 2 5.22 -41.02 14.32
C GLU A 2 4.65 -40.49 13.00
N GLU A 3 3.70 -41.24 12.47
CA GLU A 3 2.94 -40.89 11.29
C GLU A 3 2.12 -39.64 11.61
N ASN A 4 2.44 -38.51 10.95
CA ASN A 4 1.71 -37.25 11.03
C ASN A 4 0.30 -37.46 10.43
N THR A 5 -0.58 -38.12 11.17
CA THR A 5 -1.98 -38.28 10.81
C THR A 5 -2.64 -36.91 10.89
N VAL A 6 -3.20 -36.45 9.78
CA VAL A 6 -3.84 -35.14 9.68
C VAL A 6 -5.09 -35.16 10.57
N ASP A 7 -5.12 -34.35 11.64
CA ASP A 7 -6.32 -34.22 12.48
C ASP A 7 -7.37 -33.40 11.73
N HIS A 8 -8.34 -34.10 11.14
CA HIS A 8 -9.44 -33.51 10.37
C HIS A 8 -10.39 -32.63 11.19
N ARG A 9 -10.25 -32.57 12.53
CA ARG A 9 -11.02 -31.64 13.38
C ARG A 9 -10.41 -30.24 13.41
N LEU A 10 -9.16 -30.09 12.97
CA LEU A 10 -8.47 -28.82 12.89
C LEU A 10 -8.65 -28.21 11.49
N PRO A 11 -8.75 -26.87 11.39
CA PRO A 11 -8.77 -26.21 10.08
C PRO A 11 -7.53 -26.56 9.27
N GLU A 12 -7.73 -26.80 7.97
CA GLU A 12 -6.65 -27.10 7.05
C GLU A 12 -5.66 -25.93 6.98
N ARG A 13 -4.36 -26.24 7.04
CA ARG A 13 -3.29 -25.24 6.96
C ARG A 13 -2.77 -25.13 5.53
N LEU A 14 -2.44 -23.91 5.11
CA LEU A 14 -1.81 -23.68 3.80
C LEU A 14 -0.44 -24.37 3.70
N PHE A 15 0.30 -24.43 4.81
CA PHE A 15 1.57 -25.13 4.91
C PHE A 15 1.44 -26.35 5.82
N ALA A 16 1.99 -27.48 5.39
CA ALA A 16 2.14 -28.65 6.24
C ALA A 16 3.06 -28.35 7.44
N THR A 17 2.98 -29.18 8.49
CA THR A 17 3.89 -29.10 9.64
C THR A 17 5.35 -29.08 9.16
N ASP A 18 6.14 -28.19 9.76
CA ASP A 18 7.56 -27.96 9.42
C ASP A 18 7.84 -27.48 7.98
N ARG A 19 6.82 -26.98 7.28
CA ARG A 19 6.96 -26.23 6.03
C ARG A 19 6.76 -24.75 6.28
N PHE A 20 7.57 -23.93 5.61
CA PHE A 20 7.60 -22.48 5.77
C PHE A 20 7.61 -21.78 4.40
N PRO A 21 7.11 -20.53 4.32
CA PRO A 21 7.25 -19.70 3.13
C PRO A 21 8.72 -19.61 2.68
N ARG A 22 9.00 -19.88 1.40
CA ARG A 22 10.36 -19.83 0.84
C ARG A 22 10.76 -18.47 0.27
N HIS A 23 9.78 -17.59 0.02
CA HIS A 23 10.02 -16.29 -0.59
C HIS A 23 10.39 -15.22 0.45
N ARG A 24 11.23 -14.28 0.06
CA ARG A 24 11.65 -13.17 0.94
C ARG A 24 10.49 -12.23 1.20
N LEU A 25 10.34 -11.84 2.47
CA LEU A 25 9.45 -10.77 2.86
C LEU A 25 9.96 -9.44 2.31
N ASN A 26 9.06 -8.68 1.71
CA ASN A 26 9.32 -7.29 1.41
C ASN A 26 9.17 -6.45 2.68
N ILE A 27 10.30 -6.08 3.30
CA ILE A 27 10.35 -5.31 4.55
C ILE A 27 10.80 -3.85 4.34
N TYR A 28 10.75 -3.34 3.11
CA TYR A 28 11.25 -2.00 2.81
C TYR A 28 10.26 -0.87 3.13
N SER A 29 9.07 -1.20 3.65
CA SER A 29 8.09 -0.18 4.03
C SER A 29 8.66 0.73 5.12
N ARG A 30 8.55 2.03 4.90
CA ARG A 30 9.13 3.08 5.74
C ARG A 30 8.03 4.04 6.22
N PRO A 31 7.29 3.69 7.28
CA PRO A 31 6.19 4.52 7.78
C PRO A 31 6.65 5.89 8.30
N ASN A 32 7.93 6.04 8.67
CA ASN A 32 8.53 7.33 9.04
C ASN A 32 8.47 8.38 7.91
N ILE A 33 8.31 7.97 6.65
CA ILE A 33 8.07 8.87 5.52
C ILE A 33 6.81 9.72 5.72
N LEU A 34 5.78 9.21 6.40
CA LEU A 34 4.58 9.99 6.73
C LEU A 34 4.90 11.16 7.66
N ALA A 35 5.82 10.97 8.61
CA ALA A 35 6.29 12.05 9.47
C ALA A 35 7.10 13.09 8.68
N PHE A 36 7.92 12.65 7.72
CA PHE A 36 8.63 13.54 6.79
C PHE A 36 7.66 14.38 5.94
N VAL A 37 6.69 13.75 5.27
CA VAL A 37 5.70 14.45 4.44
C VAL A 37 4.90 15.46 5.27
N ARG A 38 4.48 15.08 6.48
CA ARG A 38 3.80 15.99 7.42
C ARG A 38 4.68 17.20 7.78
N HIS A 39 5.98 16.98 7.96
CA HIS A 39 6.92 18.06 8.28
C HIS A 39 7.15 18.99 7.10
N VAL A 40 7.41 18.45 5.91
CA VAL A 40 7.72 19.25 4.71
C VAL A 40 6.52 20.05 4.21
N LEU A 41 5.32 19.50 4.35
CA LEU A 41 4.08 20.17 3.96
C LEU A 41 3.44 20.96 5.11
N ARG A 42 4.14 21.14 6.24
CA ARG A 42 3.61 21.92 7.36
C ARG A 42 3.28 23.33 6.89
N TYR A 43 2.08 23.80 7.25
CA TYR A 43 1.55 25.12 6.86
C TYR A 43 1.25 25.32 5.36
N SER A 44 1.33 24.27 4.54
CA SER A 44 0.88 24.31 3.14
C SER A 44 -0.57 23.83 3.03
N PRO A 45 -1.43 24.44 2.18
CA PRO A 45 -2.77 23.91 1.92
C PRO A 45 -2.72 22.52 1.24
N ALA A 46 -1.58 22.15 0.64
CA ALA A 46 -1.31 20.81 0.13
C ALA A 46 -1.50 19.72 1.20
N PHE A 47 -1.07 19.97 2.45
CA PHE A 47 -1.27 18.99 3.53
C PHE A 47 -2.74 18.87 3.93
N GLY A 48 -3.49 19.99 3.93
CA GLY A 48 -4.93 19.99 4.15
C GLY A 48 -5.64 19.07 3.15
N LYS A 49 -5.35 19.25 1.85
CA LYS A 49 -5.90 18.41 0.77
C LYS A 49 -5.58 16.92 0.93
N ILE A 50 -4.33 16.59 1.30
CA ILE A 50 -3.95 15.19 1.58
C ILE A 50 -4.73 14.65 2.79
N ARG A 51 -4.93 15.47 3.82
CA ARG A 51 -5.65 15.08 5.05
C ARG A 51 -7.16 14.98 4.86
N GLU A 52 -7.72 15.64 3.85
CA GLU A 52 -9.13 15.50 3.45
C GLU A 52 -9.37 14.28 2.55
N SER A 53 -8.29 13.63 2.08
CA SER A 53 -8.37 12.44 1.23
C SER A 53 -8.43 11.11 2.00
N SER A 54 -8.52 10.01 1.25
CA SER A 54 -8.39 8.63 1.76
C SER A 54 -7.06 8.35 2.47
N PHE A 55 -6.02 9.15 2.23
CA PHE A 55 -4.71 9.01 2.89
C PHE A 55 -4.71 9.52 4.34
N ARG A 56 -5.79 10.17 4.80
CA ARG A 56 -5.90 10.76 6.15
C ARG A 56 -5.45 9.80 7.25
N LYS A 57 -6.04 8.60 7.27
CA LYS A 57 -5.84 7.64 8.36
C LYS A 57 -4.39 7.16 8.47
N LEU A 58 -3.63 7.17 7.37
CA LEU A 58 -2.19 6.86 7.41
C LEU A 58 -1.42 7.81 8.33
N PHE A 59 -1.81 9.10 8.38
CA PHE A 59 -1.18 10.09 9.26
C PHE A 59 -1.64 10.03 10.71
N ASP A 60 -2.73 9.30 10.98
CA ASP A 60 -3.25 9.06 12.32
C ASP A 60 -2.60 7.80 12.95
N LEU A 61 -1.92 6.97 12.15
CA LEU A 61 -1.14 5.83 12.65
C LEU A 61 0.03 6.33 13.53
N PRO A 62 0.30 5.69 14.68
CA PRO A 62 1.45 6.01 15.51
C PRO A 62 2.73 5.44 14.88
N THR A 63 3.12 5.94 13.70
CA THR A 63 4.19 5.40 12.83
C THR A 63 5.54 5.18 13.53
N ARG A 64 5.85 5.94 14.58
CA ARG A 64 7.06 5.76 15.41
C ARG A 64 6.97 4.60 16.41
N GLN A 65 5.78 4.05 16.63
CA GLN A 65 5.47 2.99 17.58
C GLN A 65 5.05 1.68 16.89
N ILE A 66 5.19 1.60 15.56
CA ILE A 66 4.88 0.38 14.77
C ILE A 66 6.20 -0.23 14.29
N PRO A 67 6.95 -0.96 15.14
CA PRO A 67 8.14 -1.66 14.70
C PRO A 67 7.75 -2.85 13.80
N VAL A 68 8.53 -3.08 12.74
CA VAL A 68 8.37 -4.26 11.89
C VAL A 68 9.01 -5.46 12.59
N SER A 69 8.19 -6.45 12.96
CA SER A 69 8.67 -7.72 13.53
C SER A 69 8.62 -8.82 12.47
N CYS A 70 9.77 -9.14 11.87
CA CYS A 70 9.87 -10.24 10.91
C CYS A 70 9.47 -11.58 11.53
N LYS A 71 9.77 -11.78 12.83
CA LYS A 71 9.36 -13.00 13.56
C LYS A 71 7.84 -13.11 13.68
N LEU A 72 7.15 -12.00 13.94
CA LEU A 72 5.70 -12.01 14.02
C LEU A 72 5.08 -12.27 12.64
N ILE A 73 5.57 -11.58 11.61
CA ILE A 73 5.09 -11.76 10.23
C ILE A 73 5.32 -13.20 9.78
N ASP A 74 6.51 -13.74 10.00
CA ASP A 74 6.83 -15.13 9.64
C ASP A 74 5.92 -16.15 10.36
N ASN A 75 5.63 -15.94 11.65
CA ASN A 75 4.67 -16.78 12.37
C ASN A 75 3.26 -16.68 11.77
N LEU A 76 2.80 -15.46 11.45
CA LEU A 76 1.48 -15.25 10.84
C LEU A 76 1.39 -15.90 9.46
N LEU A 77 2.45 -15.86 8.66
CA LEU A 77 2.46 -16.45 7.32
C LEU A 77 2.59 -17.98 7.35
N SER A 78 3.39 -18.52 8.26
CA SER A 78 3.64 -19.97 8.36
C SER A 78 2.45 -20.73 8.95
N ARG A 79 1.58 -20.04 9.69
CA ARG A 79 0.39 -20.63 10.34
C ARG A 79 -0.91 -20.28 9.63
N GLN A 80 -0.85 -19.97 8.33
CA GLN A 80 -2.03 -19.65 7.55
C GLN A 80 -2.99 -20.83 7.44
N LEU A 81 -4.28 -20.54 7.53
CA LEU A 81 -5.37 -21.47 7.29
C LEU A 81 -5.83 -21.37 5.84
N LEU A 82 -6.16 -22.51 5.24
CA LEU A 82 -6.81 -22.55 3.94
C LEU A 82 -8.26 -22.07 4.12
N CYS A 83 -8.64 -21.02 3.40
CA CYS A 83 -9.98 -20.46 3.45
C CYS A 83 -10.46 -20.12 2.04
N ASN A 84 -11.73 -20.36 1.77
CA ASN A 84 -12.35 -20.08 0.47
C ASN A 84 -12.82 -18.61 0.35
N GLN A 85 -12.63 -17.79 1.37
CA GLN A 85 -13.07 -16.40 1.38
C GLN A 85 -12.01 -15.50 0.72
N GLU A 86 -12.37 -14.91 -0.40
CA GLU A 86 -11.50 -14.00 -1.15
C GLU A 86 -11.05 -12.80 -0.30
N TYR A 87 -9.83 -12.34 -0.56
CA TYR A 87 -9.23 -11.17 0.10
C TYR A 87 -9.16 -11.25 1.63
N THR A 88 -9.13 -12.46 2.18
CA THR A 88 -8.92 -12.71 3.61
C THR A 88 -7.66 -13.52 3.85
N LEU A 89 -6.96 -13.16 4.92
CA LEU A 89 -5.85 -13.90 5.48
C LEU A 89 -6.29 -14.45 6.83
N TRP A 90 -6.25 -15.76 6.97
CA TRP A 90 -6.49 -16.43 8.24
C TRP A 90 -5.20 -17.04 8.74
N SER A 91 -4.86 -16.82 10.00
CA SER A 91 -3.66 -17.38 10.64
C SER A 91 -3.96 -17.81 12.06
N VAL A 92 -3.33 -18.88 12.54
CA VAL A 92 -3.46 -19.31 13.93
C VAL A 92 -2.44 -18.57 14.80
N PHE A 93 -2.92 -17.75 15.73
CA PHE A 93 -2.10 -17.10 16.75
C PHE A 93 -2.39 -17.70 18.13
N GLY A 94 -1.42 -18.41 18.69
CA GLY A 94 -1.67 -19.21 19.89
C GLY A 94 -2.64 -20.36 19.59
N LYS A 95 -3.84 -20.30 20.20
CA LYS A 95 -4.94 -21.25 19.94
C LYS A 95 -6.09 -20.63 19.14
N ASP A 96 -6.04 -19.32 18.91
CA ASP A 96 -7.14 -18.57 18.35
C ASP A 96 -6.88 -18.24 16.87
N PRO A 97 -7.92 -18.32 16.02
CA PRO A 97 -7.80 -17.86 14.65
C PRO A 97 -7.79 -16.32 14.61
N LEU A 98 -6.78 -15.77 13.94
CA LEU A 98 -6.67 -14.36 13.60
C LEU A 98 -7.10 -14.17 12.14
N ARG A 99 -8.06 -13.30 11.91
CA ARG A 99 -8.51 -12.86 10.58
C ARG A 99 -7.91 -11.49 10.28
N PHE A 100 -7.38 -11.33 9.06
CA PHE A 100 -7.03 -10.04 8.48
C PHE A 100 -7.56 -9.95 7.05
N SER A 101 -8.53 -9.08 6.78
CA SER A 101 -9.17 -8.92 5.46
C SER A 101 -8.83 -7.59 4.79
N LEU A 102 -9.18 -7.50 3.51
CA LEU A 102 -9.15 -6.25 2.76
C LEU A 102 -10.03 -5.15 3.39
N GLU A 103 -11.11 -5.51 4.06
CA GLU A 103 -11.95 -4.56 4.82
C GLU A 103 -11.21 -3.95 6.02
N GLU A 104 -10.49 -4.78 6.79
CA GLU A 104 -9.65 -4.30 7.90
C GLU A 104 -8.50 -3.45 7.39
N PHE A 105 -7.89 -3.85 6.27
CA PHE A 105 -6.88 -3.04 5.59
C PHE A 105 -7.43 -1.68 5.18
N GLY A 106 -8.59 -1.60 4.54
CA GLY A 106 -9.25 -0.35 4.16
C GLY A 106 -9.64 0.49 5.39
N THR A 107 -10.11 -0.16 6.45
CA THR A 107 -10.48 0.51 7.71
C THR A 107 -9.29 1.16 8.40
N ILE A 108 -8.14 0.47 8.45
CA ILE A 108 -6.91 0.96 9.07
C ILE A 108 -6.22 2.02 8.19
N SER A 109 -6.11 1.77 6.89
CA SER A 109 -5.40 2.66 5.96
C SER A 109 -6.22 3.88 5.53
N GLY A 110 -7.54 3.77 5.54
CA GLY A 110 -8.47 4.76 4.97
C GLY A 110 -8.60 4.68 3.46
N LEU A 111 -7.86 3.76 2.80
CA LEU A 111 -7.89 3.59 1.36
C LEU A 111 -9.22 2.95 0.93
N ASN A 112 -9.67 3.33 -0.26
CA ASN A 112 -10.85 2.70 -0.86
C ASN A 112 -10.46 1.30 -1.35
N CYS A 113 -11.06 0.29 -0.72
CA CYS A 113 -10.88 -1.11 -1.08
C CYS A 113 -12.19 -1.77 -1.53
N GLY A 114 -13.13 -0.96 -2.03
CA GLY A 114 -14.37 -1.44 -2.63
C GLY A 114 -14.15 -2.05 -4.02
N VAL A 115 -15.25 -2.52 -4.60
CA VAL A 115 -15.26 -3.12 -5.94
C VAL A 115 -14.87 -2.06 -6.99
N PHE A 116 -14.05 -2.46 -7.95
CA PHE A 116 -13.72 -1.60 -9.09
C PHE A 116 -14.95 -1.35 -9.97
N PRO A 117 -15.04 -0.20 -10.65
CA PRO A 117 -16.11 0.06 -11.61
C PRO A 117 -16.18 -1.01 -12.70
N GLU A 118 -17.38 -1.27 -13.22
CA GLU A 118 -17.57 -2.19 -14.34
C GLU A 118 -16.79 -1.71 -15.57
N GLY A 119 -16.04 -2.62 -16.21
CA GLY A 119 -15.13 -2.28 -17.31
C GLY A 119 -13.76 -1.73 -16.89
N TYR A 120 -13.44 -1.70 -15.59
CA TYR A 120 -12.08 -1.38 -15.13
C TYR A 120 -11.11 -2.51 -15.47
N GLU A 121 -10.25 -2.28 -16.46
CA GLU A 121 -9.13 -3.16 -16.74
C GLU A 121 -7.93 -2.73 -15.88
N ALA A 122 -7.64 -3.51 -14.83
CA ALA A 122 -6.42 -3.33 -14.08
C ALA A 122 -5.22 -3.48 -15.02
N PRO A 123 -4.33 -2.47 -15.15
CA PRO A 123 -3.23 -2.58 -16.08
C PRO A 123 -2.33 -3.77 -15.69
N ASP A 124 -2.14 -4.73 -16.61
CA ASP A 124 -1.30 -5.90 -16.37
C ASP A 124 0.18 -5.49 -16.24
N HIS A 125 0.61 -5.33 -14.99
CA HIS A 125 1.94 -4.89 -14.63
C HIS A 125 2.97 -6.03 -14.53
N ASN A 126 2.55 -7.29 -14.67
CA ASN A 126 3.40 -8.48 -14.56
C ASN A 126 3.80 -9.07 -15.94
N ARG A 127 3.25 -8.56 -17.04
CA ARG A 127 3.76 -8.85 -18.39
C ARG A 127 5.23 -8.43 -18.50
N LYS A 128 6.12 -9.44 -18.57
CA LYS A 128 7.57 -9.35 -18.87
C LYS A 128 7.93 -8.69 -20.22
N GLY A 129 7.00 -7.97 -20.85
CA GLY A 129 7.05 -7.56 -22.24
C GLY A 129 7.09 -6.06 -22.52
N SER A 130 7.24 -5.16 -21.53
CA SER A 130 7.36 -3.74 -21.89
C SER A 130 8.43 -2.97 -21.12
N ASN A 131 9.40 -2.49 -21.90
CA ASN A 131 10.29 -1.37 -21.59
C ASN A 131 9.52 -0.05 -21.30
N LYS A 132 8.27 -0.07 -20.78
CA LYS A 132 7.47 1.13 -20.45
C LYS A 132 8.23 2.08 -19.52
N GLN A 133 9.06 1.52 -18.64
CA GLN A 133 9.97 2.27 -17.77
C GLN A 133 10.99 3.12 -18.54
N LYS A 134 11.53 2.61 -19.67
CA LYS A 134 12.53 3.32 -20.49
C LYS A 134 11.93 4.48 -21.26
N VAL A 135 10.60 4.47 -21.46
CA VAL A 135 9.86 5.50 -22.21
C VAL A 135 9.05 6.41 -21.28
N ALA A 136 9.13 6.21 -19.95
CA ALA A 136 8.36 6.97 -18.96
C ALA A 136 8.60 8.49 -19.07
N HIS A 137 9.83 8.95 -19.30
CA HIS A 137 10.13 10.36 -19.59
C HIS A 137 9.37 10.97 -20.77
N LYS A 138 8.75 10.19 -21.66
CA LYS A 138 7.95 10.70 -22.79
C LYS A 138 6.47 10.88 -22.43
N ASP A 139 6.03 10.33 -21.30
CA ASP A 139 4.66 10.48 -20.83
C ASP A 139 4.41 11.92 -20.33
N PRO A 140 3.36 12.61 -20.80
CA PRO A 140 3.09 14.00 -20.42
C PRO A 140 2.88 14.20 -18.91
N LEU A 141 2.22 13.24 -18.25
CA LEU A 141 1.95 13.30 -16.81
C LEU A 141 3.24 13.06 -16.02
N TRP A 142 4.08 12.13 -16.46
CA TRP A 142 5.42 11.93 -15.91
C TRP A 142 6.25 13.21 -16.03
N GLN A 143 6.33 13.82 -17.19
CA GLN A 143 7.08 15.06 -17.36
C GLN A 143 6.58 16.17 -16.44
N LYS A 144 5.26 16.28 -16.24
CA LYS A 144 4.66 17.31 -15.40
C LYS A 144 4.94 17.12 -13.90
N ILE A 145 4.99 15.87 -13.42
CA ILE A 145 5.18 15.58 -11.99
C ILE A 145 6.67 15.41 -11.66
N ILE A 146 7.35 14.60 -12.46
CA ILE A 146 8.71 14.10 -12.21
C ILE A 146 9.76 14.88 -13.00
N GLY A 147 9.41 15.40 -14.18
CA GLY A 147 10.35 16.02 -15.11
C GLY A 147 10.94 15.05 -16.13
N LYS A 148 12.02 15.49 -16.79
CA LYS A 148 12.60 14.81 -17.97
C LYS A 148 13.49 13.60 -17.64
N TYR A 149 13.79 13.37 -16.36
CA TYR A 149 14.72 12.32 -15.94
C TYR A 149 14.03 10.97 -15.73
N ASN A 150 14.52 9.93 -16.43
CA ASN A 150 14.07 8.56 -16.22
C ASN A 150 14.52 7.97 -14.89
N ASN A 151 15.69 8.40 -14.37
CA ASN A 151 16.39 7.72 -13.29
C ASN A 151 16.35 8.45 -11.94
N ILE A 152 15.53 9.50 -11.77
CA ILE A 152 15.41 10.12 -10.44
C ILE A 152 14.95 9.08 -9.42
N THR A 153 15.58 9.11 -8.26
CA THR A 153 15.28 8.33 -7.08
C THR A 153 14.22 9.04 -6.23
N ILE A 154 13.58 8.28 -5.34
CA ILE A 154 12.60 8.87 -4.40
C ILE A 154 13.29 9.80 -3.39
N ALA A 155 14.58 9.58 -3.09
CA ALA A 155 15.34 10.47 -2.22
C ALA A 155 15.52 11.85 -2.87
N GLU A 156 15.82 11.88 -4.16
CA GLU A 156 15.90 13.14 -4.93
C GLU A 156 14.55 13.84 -5.01
N LEU A 157 13.45 13.09 -5.22
CA LEU A 157 12.09 13.67 -5.15
C LEU A 157 11.77 14.23 -3.76
N ALA A 158 12.14 13.51 -2.69
CA ALA A 158 11.95 13.99 -1.33
C ALA A 158 12.74 15.28 -1.07
N ALA A 159 13.99 15.34 -1.55
CA ALA A 159 14.81 16.56 -1.47
C ALA A 159 14.19 17.70 -2.28
N GLU A 160 13.63 17.44 -3.46
CA GLU A 160 12.92 18.45 -4.25
C GLU A 160 11.66 18.95 -3.53
N LEU A 161 10.86 18.05 -2.93
CA LEU A 161 9.69 18.40 -2.15
C LEU A 161 10.02 19.29 -0.95
N GLU A 162 11.16 19.03 -0.31
CA GLU A 162 11.64 19.78 0.86
C GLU A 162 12.21 21.15 0.48
N ASN A 163 13.01 21.21 -0.58
CA ASN A 163 13.80 22.40 -0.89
C ASN A 163 13.17 23.33 -1.93
N ASP A 164 12.33 22.82 -2.84
CA ASP A 164 11.66 23.66 -3.84
C ASP A 164 10.42 24.34 -3.23
N LYS A 165 10.59 25.62 -2.89
CA LYS A 165 9.53 26.49 -2.37
C LYS A 165 8.65 27.09 -3.47
N GLN A 166 9.09 27.06 -4.73
CA GLN A 166 8.36 27.61 -5.87
C GLN A 166 7.49 26.57 -6.58
N MET A 167 7.59 25.29 -6.16
CA MET A 167 6.74 24.22 -6.66
C MET A 167 5.25 24.53 -6.47
N ASP A 168 4.50 24.48 -7.56
CA ASP A 168 3.06 24.65 -7.53
C ASP A 168 2.37 23.57 -6.68
N GLU A 169 1.23 23.92 -6.10
CA GLU A 169 0.51 23.03 -5.18
C GLU A 169 0.09 21.72 -5.84
N TRP A 170 -0.31 21.76 -7.12
CA TRP A 170 -0.77 20.59 -7.86
C TRP A 170 0.34 19.54 -8.02
N ARG A 171 1.57 19.98 -8.30
CA ARG A 171 2.75 19.12 -8.37
C ARG A 171 3.19 18.67 -6.99
N ARG A 172 3.16 19.58 -6.01
CA ARG A 172 3.56 19.31 -4.61
C ARG A 172 2.76 18.16 -3.99
N ILE A 173 1.44 18.15 -4.17
CA ILE A 173 0.56 17.07 -3.69
C ILE A 173 0.89 15.74 -4.39
N ARG A 174 1.02 15.74 -5.72
CA ARG A 174 1.30 14.53 -6.50
C ARG A 174 2.62 13.88 -6.12
N LEU A 175 3.65 14.70 -5.95
CA LEU A 175 4.97 14.23 -5.58
C LEU A 175 4.96 13.62 -4.17
N ALA A 176 4.26 14.24 -3.21
CA ALA A 176 4.05 13.66 -1.89
C ALA A 176 3.31 12.32 -1.93
N LEU A 177 2.25 12.19 -2.74
CA LEU A 177 1.51 10.94 -2.89
C LEU A 177 2.34 9.84 -3.55
N ILE A 178 3.17 10.14 -4.56
CA ILE A 178 4.12 9.17 -5.13
C ILE A 178 5.05 8.65 -4.04
N ILE A 179 5.60 9.54 -3.22
CA ILE A 179 6.49 9.15 -2.12
C ILE A 179 5.77 8.22 -1.14
N ILE A 180 4.52 8.51 -0.77
CA ILE A 180 3.73 7.68 0.16
C ILE A 180 3.43 6.31 -0.46
N VAL A 181 2.91 6.26 -1.68
CA VAL A 181 2.55 5.01 -2.37
C VAL A 181 3.79 4.13 -2.54
N ASP A 182 4.90 4.72 -2.98
CA ASP A 182 6.14 3.99 -3.22
C ASP A 182 6.79 3.51 -1.91
N LYS A 183 6.87 4.33 -0.86
CA LYS A 183 7.64 4.01 0.36
C LYS A 183 6.85 3.37 1.49
N VAL A 184 5.55 3.59 1.55
CA VAL A 184 4.69 3.10 2.63
C VAL A 184 3.89 1.90 2.15
N LEU A 185 3.19 2.03 1.01
CA LEU A 185 2.22 1.03 0.57
C LEU A 185 2.83 -0.11 -0.23
N ILE A 186 3.67 0.19 -1.23
CA ILE A 186 4.20 -0.83 -2.15
C ILE A 186 5.60 -1.27 -1.73
N ALA A 187 6.47 -0.30 -1.44
CA ALA A 187 7.82 -0.48 -0.91
C ALA A 187 8.61 -1.60 -1.61
N SER A 188 8.53 -1.73 -2.93
CA SER A 188 8.89 -3.00 -3.61
C SER A 188 10.38 -3.36 -3.63
N GLN A 189 11.31 -2.43 -3.37
CA GLN A 189 12.77 -2.68 -3.48
C GLN A 189 13.61 -1.81 -2.53
N GLN A 190 14.84 -2.20 -2.18
CA GLN A 190 15.75 -1.37 -1.37
C GLN A 190 16.18 -0.07 -2.09
N ILE A 191 16.42 -0.16 -3.41
CA ILE A 191 16.70 0.98 -4.30
C ILE A 191 15.46 1.14 -5.19
N HIS A 192 14.64 2.14 -4.88
CA HIS A 192 13.37 2.33 -5.59
C HIS A 192 13.63 3.03 -6.93
N ARG A 193 13.62 2.27 -8.02
CA ARG A 193 13.43 2.83 -9.36
C ARG A 193 11.93 3.01 -9.56
N ARG A 194 11.51 4.27 -9.66
CA ARG A 194 10.09 4.65 -9.85
C ARG A 194 9.51 3.86 -11.00
N THR A 195 8.30 3.34 -10.87
CA THR A 195 7.59 2.68 -11.96
C THR A 195 6.56 3.63 -12.55
N LEU A 196 6.49 3.76 -13.89
CA LEU A 196 5.44 4.53 -14.59
C LEU A 196 4.04 4.21 -14.04
N ARG A 197 3.86 2.95 -13.59
CA ARG A 197 2.76 2.44 -12.75
C ARG A 197 2.23 3.42 -11.70
N TYR A 198 3.08 4.00 -10.86
CA TYR A 198 2.61 4.84 -9.74
C TYR A 198 2.14 6.20 -10.20
N VAL A 199 2.68 6.71 -11.31
CA VAL A 199 2.27 7.99 -11.88
C VAL A 199 0.88 7.90 -12.48
N HIS A 200 0.56 6.81 -13.20
CA HIS A 200 -0.80 6.57 -13.69
C HIS A 200 -1.79 6.26 -12.56
N MET A 201 -1.36 5.52 -11.53
CA MET A 201 -2.20 5.26 -10.34
C MET A 201 -2.60 6.52 -9.57
N LEU A 202 -1.85 7.62 -9.71
CA LEU A 202 -2.26 8.90 -9.13
C LEU A 202 -3.51 9.47 -9.78
N GLU A 203 -3.83 9.15 -11.03
CA GLU A 203 -5.06 9.64 -11.67
C GLU A 203 -6.30 9.10 -10.94
N ASP A 204 -6.28 7.81 -10.58
CA ASP A 204 -7.35 7.16 -9.79
C ASP A 204 -7.43 7.71 -8.36
N VAL A 205 -6.28 7.90 -7.71
CA VAL A 205 -6.21 8.53 -6.38
C VAL A 205 -6.78 9.95 -6.42
N MET A 206 -6.55 10.69 -7.50
CA MET A 206 -7.04 12.07 -7.67
C MET A 206 -8.55 12.13 -7.90
N LEU A 207 -9.15 11.14 -8.57
CA LEU A 207 -10.60 11.03 -8.64
C LEU A 207 -11.22 10.88 -7.25
N SER A 208 -10.54 10.19 -6.33
CA SER A 208 -10.97 10.06 -4.92
C SER A 208 -10.76 11.32 -4.07
N LEU A 209 -9.75 12.15 -4.39
CA LEU A 209 -9.52 13.45 -3.74
C LEU A 209 -10.57 14.49 -4.09
N ASN A 210 -11.18 14.40 -5.27
CA ASN A 210 -12.17 15.35 -5.77
C ASN A 210 -13.63 14.91 -5.53
N SER A 211 -13.86 13.73 -4.94
CA SER A 211 -15.20 13.22 -4.64
C SER A 211 -15.43 13.23 -3.13
N PRO A 212 -16.29 14.13 -2.59
CA PRO A 212 -16.71 14.05 -1.20
C PRO A 212 -17.69 12.89 -1.10
N ARG A 213 -17.22 11.70 -0.75
CA ARG A 213 -18.11 10.60 -0.40
C ARG A 213 -17.81 10.12 1.00
N SER A 214 -18.53 10.74 1.93
CA SER A 214 -19.09 10.07 3.10
C SER A 214 -19.71 8.74 2.66
N VAL A 215 -18.99 7.64 2.83
CA VAL A 215 -19.65 6.34 2.87
C VAL A 215 -20.09 6.18 4.32
N ASN A 216 -21.37 6.47 4.56
CA ASN A 216 -22.08 5.93 5.71
C ASN A 216 -21.92 4.41 5.63
N LEU A 217 -21.03 3.86 6.46
CA LEU A 217 -21.06 2.46 6.84
C LEU A 217 -22.27 2.27 7.77
N SER A 218 -23.48 2.36 7.22
CA SER A 218 -24.64 1.71 7.86
C SER A 218 -24.44 0.21 7.71
N CYS A 219 -23.66 -0.37 8.61
CA CYS A 219 -23.77 -1.79 8.91
C CYS A 219 -25.21 -2.04 9.37
N THR A 220 -26.05 -2.59 8.50
CA THR A 220 -27.14 -3.42 8.98
C THR A 220 -26.54 -4.78 9.33
N PRO A 221 -26.50 -5.18 10.61
CA PRO A 221 -26.11 -6.54 10.95
C PRO A 221 -27.21 -7.46 10.44
N TYR A 222 -26.88 -8.35 9.50
CA TYR A 222 -27.72 -9.52 9.29
C TYR A 222 -27.56 -10.40 10.52
N ALA A 223 -28.64 -10.45 11.29
CA ALA A 223 -28.83 -11.29 12.46
C ALA A 223 -29.14 -12.74 12.05
N ALA A 224 -28.67 -13.65 12.91
CA ALA A 224 -28.98 -15.08 13.04
C ALA A 224 -28.51 -16.01 11.91
#